data_AF-A0A6P0TCE2-F1
#
_entry.id   AF-A0A6P0TCE2-F1
#
_cell.length_a   1.000
_cell.length_b   1.000
_cell.length_c   1.000
_cell.angle_alpha   90.00
_cell.angle_beta   90.00
_cell.angle_gamma   90.00
#
_symmetry.space_group_name_H-M   'P 1'
#
loop_
_entity.id
_entity.type
_entity.pdbx_description
1 polymer ?
#
loop_
_entity_poly.entity_id
_entity_poly.type
_entity_poly.pdbx_seq_one_letter_code
_entity_poly.pdbx_strand_id
1 'polypeptide(L)' 'MPQDLDRLNEPCVVKQLSLQVEAGDTLQKAVELFQEEAKRLRDLGEHPQIPALYAYFEENQDFYLVQQFIEGM' A
#
# COMPACT_ATOMS: atom_id res chain seq x y z
N MET A 1 6.94 -22.57 14.92
CA MET A 1 6.31 -21.27 14.61
C MET A 1 5.74 -21.39 13.22
N PRO A 2 4.42 -21.52 13.06
CA PRO A 2 3.79 -21.44 11.76
C PRO A 2 4.07 -20.04 11.24
N GLN A 3 4.86 -19.95 10.18
CA GLN A 3 4.97 -18.72 9.41
C GLN A 3 3.61 -18.53 8.75
N ASP A 4 3.03 -17.34 8.81
CA ASP A 4 1.76 -16.94 8.19
C ASP A 4 1.80 -17.15 6.66
N LEU A 5 1.77 -18.41 6.23
CA LEU A 5 1.84 -18.86 4.84
C LEU A 5 0.45 -18.80 4.19
N ASP A 6 -0.61 -18.66 4.97
CA ASP A 6 -2.00 -18.62 4.47
C ASP A 6 -2.29 -17.40 3.59
N ARG A 7 -1.58 -16.28 3.77
CA ARG A 7 -1.78 -15.08 2.93
C ARG A 7 -0.98 -15.09 1.63
N LEU A 8 -0.10 -16.07 1.40
CA LEU A 8 0.80 -16.07 0.25
C LEU A 8 0.07 -16.20 -1.11
N ASN A 9 -1.21 -16.61 -1.09
CA ASN A 9 -2.03 -16.82 -2.27
C ASN A 9 -3.25 -15.88 -2.36
N GLU A 10 -3.38 -14.90 -1.46
CA GLU A 10 -4.45 -13.91 -1.57
C GLU A 10 -4.10 -12.88 -2.65
N PRO A 11 -5.00 -12.57 -3.60
CA PRO A 11 -4.76 -11.51 -4.56
C PRO A 11 -4.56 -10.19 -3.81
N CYS A 12 -3.55 -9.43 -4.23
CA CYS A 12 -3.23 -8.14 -3.65
C CYS A 12 -2.99 -7.10 -4.74
N VAL A 13 -3.16 -5.84 -4.36
CA VAL A 13 -2.77 -4.70 -5.18
C VAL A 13 -1.48 -4.14 -4.62
N VAL A 14 -0.49 -3.98 -5.48
CA VAL A 14 0.77 -3.28 -5.18
C VAL A 14 0.74 -1.94 -5.89
N LYS A 15 0.73 -0.85 -5.13
CA LYS A 15 0.95 0.49 -5.65
C LYS A 15 2.40 0.88 -5.43
N GLN A 16 3.04 1.43 -6.46
CA GLN A 16 4.40 1.96 -6.41
C GLN A 16 4.36 3.46 -6.70
N LEU A 17 5.00 4.25 -5.84
CA LEU A 17 5.27 5.66 -6.06
C LEU A 17 6.76 5.83 -6.32
N SER A 18 7.11 6.14 -7.58
CA SER A 18 8.50 6.26 -8.01
C SER A 18 9.01 7.69 -7.95
N LEU A 19 9.95 7.97 -7.05
CA LEU A 19 10.51 9.31 -6.88
C LEU A 19 11.41 9.73 -8.03
N GLN A 20 11.95 8.76 -8.77
CA GLN A 20 12.82 9.01 -9.92
C GLN A 20 12.06 9.50 -11.16
N VAL A 21 10.76 9.20 -11.26
CA VAL A 21 9.94 9.54 -12.43
C VAL A 21 9.20 10.86 -12.20
N GLU A 22 8.85 11.18 -10.95
CA GLU A 22 8.01 12.33 -10.59
C GLU A 22 8.80 13.49 -9.98
N ALA A 23 9.88 13.95 -10.62
CA ALA A 23 10.68 15.07 -10.10
C ALA A 23 9.93 16.42 -10.18
N GLY A 24 9.53 17.01 -9.03
CA GLY A 24 8.97 18.36 -8.92
C GLY A 24 8.21 18.63 -7.61
N ASP A 25 7.65 19.83 -7.43
CA ASP A 25 6.82 20.22 -6.26
C ASP A 25 5.65 19.27 -6.00
N THR A 26 5.14 18.59 -7.04
CA THR A 26 4.04 17.62 -6.93
C THR A 26 4.46 16.35 -6.18
N LEU A 27 5.76 16.06 -6.11
CA LEU A 27 6.30 14.85 -5.50
C LEU A 27 6.06 14.79 -4.00
N GLN A 28 6.34 15.89 -3.31
CA GLN A 28 6.16 16.00 -1.86
C GLN A 28 4.71 15.65 -1.49
N LYS A 29 3.77 16.22 -2.24
CA LYS A 29 2.34 15.99 -2.04
C LYS A 29 1.93 14.55 -2.39
N ALA A 30 2.50 13.97 -3.43
CA ALA A 30 2.26 12.56 -3.77
C ALA A 30 2.71 11.64 -2.64
N VAL A 31 3.91 11.87 -2.08
CA VAL A 31 4.45 11.11 -0.94
C VAL A 31 3.57 11.26 0.29
N GLU A 32 3.13 12.49 0.62
CA GLU A 32 2.23 12.75 1.74
C GLU A 32 0.91 12.00 1.60
N LEU A 33 0.27 12.07 0.43
CA LEU A 33 -0.99 11.36 0.15
C LEU A 33 -0.82 9.85 0.22
N PHE A 34 0.30 9.33 -0.29
CA PHE A 34 0.63 7.90 -0.26
C PHE A 34 0.80 7.39 1.18
N GLN A 35 1.46 8.18 2.04
CA GLN A 35 1.60 7.89 3.46
C GLN A 35 0.27 8.01 4.22
N GLU A 36 -0.56 9.01 3.90
CA GLU A 36 -1.89 9.16 4.50
C GLU A 36 -2.79 7.98 4.17
N GLU A 37 -2.76 7.48 2.94
CA GLU A 37 -3.52 6.29 2.54
C GLU A 37 -3.11 5.09 3.40
N ALA A 38 -1.81 4.82 3.51
CA ALA A 38 -1.30 3.73 4.34
C ALA A 38 -1.72 3.86 5.81
N LYS A 39 -1.73 5.08 6.37
CA LYS A 39 -2.21 5.32 7.74
C LYS A 39 -3.70 5.04 7.87
N ARG A 40 -4.52 5.56 6.96
CA ARG A 40 -5.98 5.35 6.99
C ARG A 40 -6.36 3.88 6.87
N LEU A 41 -5.73 3.14 5.96
CA LEU A 41 -5.98 1.70 5.80
C LEU A 41 -5.58 0.91 7.06
N ARG A 42 -4.48 1.31 7.73
CA ARG A 42 -4.06 0.72 9.00
C ARG A 42 -5.04 0.99 10.14
N ASP A 43 -5.53 2.23 10.23
CA ASP A 43 -6.47 2.65 11.29
C ASP A 43 -7.85 1.99 11.09
N LEU A 44 -8.27 1.76 9.84
CA LEU A 44 -9.52 1.08 9.51
C LEU A 44 -9.46 -0.43 9.76
N GLY A 45 -8.28 -1.05 9.60
CA GLY A 45 -8.12 -2.49 9.78
C GLY A 45 -8.84 -3.31 8.71
N GLU A 46 -9.38 -4.47 9.08
CA GLU A 46 -10.11 -5.34 8.17
C GLU A 46 -11.58 -4.91 8.03
N HIS A 47 -12.01 -4.64 6.80
CA HIS A 47 -13.38 -4.21 6.50
C HIS A 47 -13.86 -4.83 5.17
N PRO A 48 -15.12 -5.31 5.06
CA PRO A 48 -15.60 -6.01 3.87
C PRO A 48 -15.66 -5.17 2.59
N GLN A 49 -15.61 -3.84 2.70
CA GLN A 49 -15.70 -2.91 1.56
C GLN A 49 -14.46 -2.02 1.40
N ILE A 50 -13.44 -2.16 2.27
CA ILE A 50 -12.23 -1.34 2.23
C ILE A 50 -11.02 -2.27 2.27
N PRO A 51 -10.04 -2.10 1.38
CA PRO A 51 -8.86 -2.95 1.36
C PRO A 51 -8.12 -2.92 2.69
N ALA A 52 -7.80 -4.08 3.26
CA ALA A 52 -6.88 -4.13 4.39
C ALA A 52 -5.45 -3.79 3.92
N LEU A 53 -4.69 -3.09 4.76
CA LEU A 53 -3.26 -2.87 4.54
C LEU A 53 -2.48 -4.16 4.85
N TYR A 54 -1.70 -4.65 3.89
CA TYR A 54 -0.80 -5.79 4.10
C TYR A 54 0.61 -5.32 4.42
N ALA A 55 1.12 -4.34 3.67
CA ALA A 55 2.45 -3.79 3.91
C ALA A 55 2.58 -2.35 3.39
N TYR A 56 3.45 -1.59 4.03
CA TYR A 56 3.93 -0.30 3.55
C TYR A 56 5.43 -0.22 3.79
N PHE A 57 6.22 -0.04 2.74
CA PHE A 57 7.67 -0.02 2.83
C PHE A 57 8.30 0.87 1.75
N GLU A 58 9.56 1.22 1.97
CA GLU A 58 10.39 1.94 1.01
C GLU A 58 11.48 1.00 0.51
N GLU A 59 11.70 0.95 -0.80
CA GLU A 59 12.79 0.19 -1.41
C GLU A 59 13.31 0.93 -2.64
N ASN A 60 14.64 0.99 -2.81
CA ASN A 60 15.27 1.68 -3.95
C ASN A 60 14.83 3.14 -4.14
N GLN A 61 14.53 3.86 -3.05
CA GLN A 61 14.00 5.23 -3.03
C GLN A 61 12.58 5.37 -3.61
N ASP A 62 11.85 4.27 -3.74
CA ASP A 62 10.43 4.25 -4.11
C ASP A 62 9.59 3.77 -2.94
N PHE A 63 8.34 4.22 -2.89
CA PHE A 63 7.39 3.79 -1.86
C PHE A 63 6.44 2.73 -2.40
N TYR A 64 6.16 1.73 -1.58
CA TYR A 64 5.28 0.61 -1.91
C TYR A 64 4.16 0.49 -0.90
N LEU A 65 2.95 0.31 -1.41
CA LEU A 65 1.74 0.03 -0.63
C LEU A 65 1.14 -1.27 -1.14
N VAL A 66 1.09 -2.28 -0.27
CA VAL A 66 0.46 -3.56 -0.55
C VAL A 66 -0.84 -3.63 0.23
N GLN A 67 -1.93 -3.83 -0.48
CA GLN A 67 -3.27 -3.88 0.08
C GLN A 67 -4.04 -5.07 -0.47
N GLN A 68 -5.10 -5.46 0.23
CA GLN A 68 -6.04 -6.48 -0.24
C GLN A 68 -6.61 -6.13 -1.62
N PHE A 69 -6.72 -7.12 -2.50
CA PHE A 69 -7.54 -6.98 -3.70
C PHE A 69 -9.01 -7.29 -3.36
N ILE A 70 -9.91 -6.38 -3.72
CA ILE A 70 -11.36 -6.57 -3.58
C ILE A 70 -11.96 -6.56 -4.98
N GLU A 71 -12.56 -7.68 -5.39
CA GLU A 71 -13.21 -7.80 -6.70
C GLU A 71 -14.43 -6.87 -6.78
N GLY A 72 -14.50 -6.06 -7.84
CA GLY A 72 -15.63 -5.15 -8.09
C GLY A 72 -15.50 -3.76 -7.47
N MET A 73 -14.31 -3.40 -6.96
CA MET A 73 -13.96 -2.01 -6.66
C MET A 73 -13.37 -1.29 -7.88
#